data_AF-A0A0K6IX65-F1
#
_entry.id   AF-A0A0K6IX65-F1
#
_cell.length_a   1.000
_cell.length_b   1.000
_cell.length_c   1.000
_cell.angle_alpha   90.00
_cell.angle_beta   90.00
_cell.angle_gamma   90.00
#
_symmetry.space_group_name_H-M   'P 1'
#
loop_
_entity.id
_entity.type
_entity.pdbx_description
1 polymer ?
#
loop_
_entity_poly.entity_id
_entity_poly.type
_entity_poly.pdbx_seq_one_letter_code
_entity_poly.pdbx_strand_id
1 'polypeptide(L)'
;MAENRFRLLKELVQREEDEAAERMGACSRRQREAQEKLALLERFRDEYEERLRQALRDDASPELILNHRRFLARLDDALILQREELARCAQRLEEAHRAWQAVRTRRRAFEVLEARADAEALAQAQRLAQKMLDEHASQKHLRRAREEGADER
;
A
#
# COMPACT_ATOMS: atom_id res chain seq x y z
N MET A 1 -16.73 24.78 -6.50
CA MET A 1 -17.01 23.97 -5.28
C MET A 1 -16.65 22.49 -5.46
N ALA A 2 -17.03 21.84 -6.57
CA ALA A 2 -16.71 20.41 -6.80
C ALA A 2 -15.20 20.12 -6.98
N GLU A 3 -14.47 21.01 -7.65
CA GLU A 3 -13.02 20.92 -7.92
C GLU A 3 -12.18 20.72 -6.65
N ASN A 4 -12.47 21.48 -5.60
CA ASN A 4 -11.78 21.38 -4.31
C ASN A 4 -12.14 20.09 -3.53
N ARG A 5 -13.34 19.55 -3.74
CA ARG A 5 -13.81 18.35 -3.03
C ARG A 5 -13.07 17.09 -3.48
N PHE A 6 -12.81 16.91 -4.78
CA PHE A 6 -12.10 15.72 -5.26
C PHE A 6 -10.63 15.71 -4.86
N ARG A 7 -9.99 16.88 -4.85
CA ARG A 7 -8.63 17.05 -4.34
C ARG A 7 -8.52 16.66 -2.86
N LEU A 8 -9.41 17.17 -2.02
CA LEU A 8 -9.45 16.83 -0.59
C LEU A 8 -9.69 15.32 -0.37
N LEU A 9 -10.60 14.71 -1.13
CA LEU A 9 -10.87 13.27 -1.04
C LEU A 9 -9.67 12.44 -1.50
N LYS A 10 -8.97 12.86 -2.54
CA LYS A 10 -7.74 12.22 -3.00
C LYS A 10 -6.65 12.29 -1.93
N GLU A 11 -6.43 13.45 -1.31
CA GLU A 11 -5.44 13.61 -0.23
C GLU A 11 -5.78 12.72 0.97
N LEU A 12 -7.07 12.64 1.36
CA LEU A 12 -7.51 11.76 2.43
C LEU A 12 -7.20 10.28 2.10
N VAL A 13 -7.57 9.84 0.90
CA VAL A 13 -7.38 8.44 0.49
C VAL A 13 -5.90 8.13 0.24
N GLN A 14 -5.08 9.12 -0.11
CA GLN A 14 -3.63 8.95 -0.18
C GLN A 14 -3.04 8.66 1.21
N ARG A 15 -3.47 9.38 2.26
CA ARG A 15 -3.06 9.06 3.64
C ARG A 15 -3.52 7.66 4.06
N GLU A 16 -4.75 7.28 3.71
CA GLU A 16 -5.24 5.91 3.94
C GLU A 16 -4.38 4.85 3.20
N GLU A 17 -3.91 5.15 1.99
CA GLU A 17 -3.04 4.25 1.21
C GLU A 17 -1.67 4.09 1.87
N ASP A 18 -1.08 5.20 2.32
CA ASP A 18 0.21 5.22 3.03
C ASP A 18 0.12 4.39 4.32
N GLU A 19 -0.92 4.59 5.14
CA GLU A 19 -1.17 3.79 6.34
C GLU A 19 -1.36 2.29 6.02
N ALA A 20 -2.07 1.97 4.94
CA ALA A 20 -2.24 0.59 4.51
C ALA A 20 -0.91 -0.04 4.05
N ALA A 21 -0.06 0.72 3.36
CA ALA A 21 1.27 0.29 2.95
C ALA A 21 2.18 0.06 4.17
N GLU A 22 2.15 0.93 5.18
CA GLU A 22 2.89 0.74 6.43
C GLU A 22 2.45 -0.54 7.17
N ARG A 23 1.14 -0.76 7.29
CA ARG A 23 0.58 -2.00 7.89
C ARG A 23 1.01 -3.24 7.13
N MET A 24 0.97 -3.20 5.81
CA MET A 24 1.44 -4.31 4.95
C MET A 24 2.93 -4.57 5.15
N GLY A 25 3.75 -3.51 5.23
CA GLY A 25 5.17 -3.60 5.53
C GLY A 25 5.44 -4.23 6.89
N ALA A 26 4.67 -3.88 7.92
CA ALA A 26 4.77 -4.50 9.24
C ALA A 26 4.39 -6.00 9.22
N CYS A 27 3.36 -6.39 8.47
CA CYS A 27 2.98 -7.80 8.30
C CYS A 27 4.08 -8.58 7.56
N SER A 28 4.69 -7.99 6.53
CA SER A 28 5.78 -8.61 5.78
C SER A 28 7.01 -8.86 6.67
N ARG A 29 7.39 -7.88 7.51
CA ARG A 29 8.49 -8.06 8.48
C ARG A 29 8.21 -9.20 9.46
N ARG A 30 6.99 -9.25 10.02
CA ARG A 30 6.59 -10.33 10.94
C ARG A 30 6.61 -11.71 10.28
N GLN A 31 6.16 -11.82 9.03
CA GLN A 31 6.24 -13.08 8.29
C GLN A 31 7.70 -13.52 8.12
N ARG A 32 8.59 -12.59 7.75
CA ARG A 32 10.03 -12.88 7.60
C ARG A 32 10.66 -13.31 8.92
N GLU A 33 10.39 -12.61 10.02
CA GLU A 33 10.85 -13.01 11.36
C GLU A 33 10.36 -14.41 11.74
N ALA A 34 9.10 -14.73 11.42
CA ALA A 34 8.54 -16.06 11.66
C ALA A 34 9.22 -17.16 10.82
N GLN A 35 9.59 -16.87 9.57
CA GLN A 35 10.36 -17.77 8.70
C GLN A 35 11.77 -17.98 9.22
N GLU A 36 12.47 -16.91 9.61
CA GLU A 36 13.83 -16.99 10.15
C GLU A 36 13.88 -17.81 11.44
N LYS A 37 12.89 -17.65 12.32
CA LYS A 37 12.75 -18.45 13.55
C LYS A 37 12.43 -19.91 13.25
N LEU A 38 11.58 -20.21 12.25
CA LEU A 38 11.31 -21.58 11.83
C LEU A 38 12.60 -22.27 11.35
N ALA A 39 13.36 -21.61 10.47
CA ALA A 39 14.62 -22.13 9.98
C ALA A 39 15.69 -22.32 11.09
N LEU A 40 15.66 -21.49 12.13
CA LEU A 40 16.51 -21.69 13.30
C LEU A 40 16.11 -22.95 14.10
N LEU A 41 14.81 -23.15 14.34
CA LEU A 41 14.32 -24.33 15.06
C LEU A 41 14.61 -25.63 14.29
N GLU A 42 14.45 -25.63 12.97
CA GLU A 42 14.75 -26.79 12.12
C GLU A 42 16.24 -27.14 12.19
N ARG A 43 17.13 -26.15 12.09
CA ARG A 43 18.58 -26.37 12.27
C ARG A 43 18.93 -26.95 13.64
N PHE A 44 18.37 -26.40 14.72
CA PHE A 44 18.63 -26.92 16.06
C PHE A 44 18.10 -28.35 16.25
N ARG A 45 16.98 -28.68 15.64
CA ARG A 45 16.46 -30.05 15.66
C ARG A 45 17.43 -31.01 15.01
N ASP A 46 17.92 -30.69 13.82
CA ASP A 46 18.87 -31.54 13.09
C ASP A 46 20.19 -31.72 13.85
N GLU A 47 20.72 -30.65 14.43
CA GLU A 47 21.92 -30.70 15.28
C GLU A 47 21.72 -31.62 16.50
N TYR A 48 20.56 -31.55 17.16
CA TYR A 48 20.26 -32.38 18.32
C TYR A 48 19.96 -33.83 17.96
N GLU A 49 19.38 -34.10 16.80
CA GLU A 49 19.26 -35.46 16.29
C GLU A 49 20.63 -36.09 16.08
N GLU A 50 21.58 -35.36 15.51
CA GLU A 50 22.94 -35.89 15.31
C GLU A 50 23.66 -36.11 16.64
N ARG A 51 23.52 -35.20 17.61
CA ARG A 51 24.05 -35.38 18.98
C ARG A 51 23.45 -36.61 19.65
N LEU A 52 22.15 -36.87 19.49
CA LEU A 52 21.52 -38.07 20.02
C LEU A 52 22.08 -39.33 19.35
N ARG A 53 22.28 -39.32 18.03
CA ARG A 53 22.90 -40.46 17.32
C ARG A 53 24.33 -40.71 17.80
N GLN A 54 25.12 -39.66 18.02
CA GLN A 54 26.47 -39.78 18.59
C GLN A 54 26.44 -40.37 19.99
N ALA A 55 25.60 -39.84 20.88
CA ALA A 55 25.44 -40.35 22.24
C ALA A 55 25.06 -41.84 22.29
N LEU A 56 24.23 -42.30 21.33
CA LEU A 56 23.88 -43.71 21.20
C LEU A 56 25.03 -44.58 20.68
N ARG A 57 25.91 -44.05 19.82
CA ARG A 57 27.09 -44.77 19.31
C ARG A 57 28.18 -44.89 20.37
N ASP A 58 28.34 -43.86 21.20
CA ASP A 58 29.43 -43.75 22.17
C ASP A 58 29.07 -44.35 23.55
N ASP A 59 28.02 -45.19 23.62
CA ASP A 59 27.50 -45.82 24.85
C ASP A 59 27.27 -44.83 26.00
N ALA A 60 26.72 -43.65 25.68
CA ALA A 60 26.49 -42.62 26.67
C ALA A 60 25.46 -43.04 27.72
N SER A 61 25.46 -42.35 28.87
CA SER A 61 24.56 -42.69 29.97
C SER A 61 23.07 -42.61 29.55
N PRO A 62 22.21 -43.50 30.09
CA PRO A 62 20.77 -43.46 29.82
C PRO A 62 20.13 -42.10 30.11
N GLU A 63 20.64 -41.39 31.12
CA GLU A 63 20.18 -40.05 31.49
C GLU A 63 20.44 -39.02 30.39
N LEU A 64 21.63 -39.05 29.76
CA LEU A 64 21.96 -38.14 28.65
C LEU A 64 21.05 -38.39 27.44
N ILE A 65 20.82 -39.65 27.09
CA ILE A 65 19.93 -40.06 26.00
C ILE A 65 18.50 -39.58 26.26
N LEU A 66 18.00 -39.75 27.49
CA LEU A 66 16.66 -39.27 27.88
C LEU A 66 16.55 -37.74 27.81
N ASN A 67 17.58 -37.01 28.23
CA ASN A 67 17.60 -35.56 28.15
C ASN A 67 17.54 -35.07 26.69
N HIS A 68 18.31 -35.66 25.79
CA HIS A 68 18.25 -35.34 24.36
C HIS A 68 16.87 -35.62 23.76
N ARG A 69 16.27 -36.79 24.05
CA ARG A 69 14.92 -37.13 23.58
C ARG A 69 13.86 -36.14 24.08
N ARG A 70 13.91 -35.74 25.35
CA ARG A 70 12.99 -34.74 25.91
C ARG A 70 13.15 -33.38 25.24
N PHE A 71 14.37 -32.96 24.96
CA PHE A 71 14.63 -31.69 24.29
C PHE A 71 14.13 -31.71 22.84
N LEU A 72 14.38 -32.80 22.10
CA LEU A 72 13.85 -33.00 20.75
C LEU A 72 12.32 -32.93 20.72
N ALA A 73 11.63 -33.59 21.66
CA ALA A 73 10.17 -33.50 21.75
C ALA A 73 9.68 -32.05 21.94
N ARG A 74 10.37 -31.25 22.79
CA ARG A 74 10.04 -29.83 22.96
C ARG A 74 10.30 -29.00 21.69
N LEU A 75 11.33 -29.33 20.92
CA LEU A 75 11.60 -28.68 19.64
C LEU A 75 10.52 -29.03 18.62
N ASP A 76 10.06 -30.28 18.57
CA ASP A 76 8.97 -30.71 17.70
C ASP A 76 7.68 -29.93 18.02
N ASP A 77 7.32 -29.81 19.30
CA ASP A 77 6.18 -28.99 19.74
C ASP A 77 6.34 -27.52 19.32
N ALA A 78 7.53 -26.94 19.53
CA ALA A 78 7.83 -25.57 19.14
C ALA A 78 7.76 -25.36 17.62
N LEU A 79 8.18 -26.34 16.82
CA LEU A 79 8.10 -26.30 15.35
C LEU A 79 6.66 -26.30 14.86
N ILE A 80 5.78 -27.10 15.47
CA ILE A 80 4.35 -27.10 15.16
C ILE A 80 3.78 -25.69 15.38
N LEU A 81 3.99 -25.13 16.58
CA LEU A 81 3.51 -23.78 16.92
C LEU A 81 4.08 -22.71 16.00
N GLN A 82 5.36 -22.82 15.63
CA GLN A 82 6.02 -21.84 14.75
C GLN A 82 5.51 -21.92 13.31
N ARG A 83 5.18 -23.12 12.81
CA ARG A 83 4.56 -23.31 11.49
C ARG A 83 3.16 -22.72 11.44
N GLU A 84 2.37 -22.89 12.50
CA GLU A 84 1.07 -22.23 12.62
C GLU A 84 1.20 -20.71 12.65
N GLU A 85 2.18 -20.18 13.38
CA GLU A 85 2.43 -18.73 13.41
C GLU A 85 2.83 -18.19 12.04
N LEU A 86 3.66 -18.93 11.31
CA LEU A 86 4.01 -18.57 9.94
C LEU A 86 2.78 -18.53 9.03
N ALA A 87 1.88 -19.52 9.15
CA ALA A 87 0.63 -19.53 8.40
C ALA A 87 -0.27 -18.33 8.77
N ARG A 88 -0.38 -17.98 10.06
CA ARG A 88 -1.11 -16.80 10.53
C ARG A 88 -0.51 -15.51 9.97
N CYS A 89 0.81 -15.37 9.97
CA CYS A 89 1.49 -14.22 9.39
C CYS A 89 1.27 -14.10 7.87
N ALA A 90 1.28 -15.22 7.15
CA ALA A 90 0.98 -15.24 5.72
C ALA A 90 -0.45 -14.79 5.42
N GLN A 91 -1.44 -15.26 6.18
CA GLN A 91 -2.83 -14.82 6.05
C GLN A 91 -2.98 -13.32 6.32
N ARG A 92 -2.36 -12.81 7.39
CA ARG A 92 -2.41 -11.38 7.73
C ARG A 92 -1.74 -10.50 6.67
N LEU A 93 -0.64 -10.96 6.06
CA LEU A 93 -0.01 -10.24 4.97
C LEU A 93 -0.92 -10.16 3.75
N GLU A 94 -1.58 -11.27 3.40
CA GLU A 94 -2.54 -11.31 2.29
C GLU A 94 -3.73 -10.37 2.53
N GLU A 95 -4.28 -10.35 3.75
CA GLU A 95 -5.33 -9.40 4.15
C GLU A 95 -4.87 -7.94 4.05
N ALA A 96 -3.67 -7.63 4.55
CA ALA A 96 -3.10 -6.29 4.47
C ALA A 96 -2.85 -5.86 3.02
N HIS A 97 -2.40 -6.78 2.17
CA HIS A 97 -2.21 -6.55 0.75
C HIS A 97 -3.54 -6.24 0.05
N ARG A 98 -4.61 -7.00 0.31
CA ARG A 98 -5.95 -6.73 -0.22
C ARG A 98 -6.49 -5.37 0.23
N ALA A 99 -6.31 -5.04 1.51
CA ALA A 99 -6.72 -3.74 2.05
C ALA A 99 -6.00 -2.59 1.35
N TRP A 100 -4.68 -2.69 1.17
CA TRP A 100 -3.90 -1.70 0.43
C TRP A 100 -4.37 -1.58 -1.03
N GLN A 101 -4.60 -2.69 -1.72
CA GLN A 101 -5.11 -2.68 -3.10
C GLN A 101 -6.48 -1.99 -3.23
N ALA A 102 -7.38 -2.21 -2.26
CA ALA A 102 -8.69 -1.58 -2.24
C ALA A 102 -8.58 -0.04 -2.11
N VAL A 103 -7.75 0.43 -1.18
CA VAL A 103 -7.52 1.87 -0.97
C VAL A 103 -6.84 2.50 -2.18
N ARG A 104 -5.81 1.84 -2.75
CA ARG A 104 -5.13 2.29 -3.97
C ARG A 104 -6.08 2.41 -5.16
N THR A 105 -7.01 1.46 -5.31
CA THR A 105 -8.03 1.52 -6.37
C THR A 105 -8.96 2.72 -6.18
N ARG A 106 -9.38 2.97 -4.93
CA ARG A 106 -10.18 4.15 -4.57
C ARG A 106 -9.42 5.46 -4.83
N ARG A 107 -8.12 5.54 -4.51
CA ARG A 107 -7.28 6.72 -4.80
C ARG A 107 -7.27 7.03 -6.28
N ARG A 108 -7.05 6.01 -7.12
CA ARG A 108 -7.05 6.14 -8.58
C ARG A 108 -8.39 6.62 -9.12
N ALA A 109 -9.51 6.17 -8.55
CA ALA A 109 -10.82 6.67 -8.93
C ALA A 109 -10.95 8.19 -8.66
N PHE A 110 -10.46 8.68 -7.52
CA PHE A 110 -10.46 10.11 -7.21
C PHE A 110 -9.49 10.91 -8.08
N GLU A 111 -8.33 10.36 -8.44
CA GLU A 111 -7.42 10.99 -9.43
C GLU A 111 -8.11 11.24 -10.77
N VAL A 112 -8.90 10.27 -11.26
CA VAL A 112 -9.65 10.41 -12.51
C VAL A 112 -10.75 11.47 -12.38
N LEU A 113 -11.45 11.52 -11.25
CA LEU A 113 -12.49 12.53 -11.01
C LEU A 113 -11.93 13.94 -10.86
N GLU A 114 -10.80 14.10 -10.17
CA GLU A 114 -10.07 15.37 -10.07
C GLU A 114 -9.66 15.85 -11.47
N ALA A 115 -9.00 15.01 -12.27
CA ALA A 115 -8.55 15.40 -13.61
C ALA A 115 -9.70 15.82 -14.54
N ARG A 116 -10.87 15.16 -14.41
CA ARG A 116 -12.08 15.56 -15.16
C ARG A 116 -12.62 16.90 -14.69
N ALA A 117 -12.69 17.13 -13.37
CA ALA A 117 -13.15 18.40 -12.82
C ALA A 117 -12.24 19.56 -13.22
N ASP A 118 -10.91 19.37 -13.18
CA ASP A 118 -9.92 20.37 -13.61
C ASP A 118 -10.09 20.70 -15.11
N ALA A 119 -10.30 19.68 -15.96
CA ALA A 119 -10.53 19.88 -17.39
C ALA A 119 -11.83 20.66 -17.68
N GLU A 120 -12.91 20.35 -16.95
CA GLU A 120 -14.18 21.08 -17.06
C GLU A 120 -14.05 22.54 -16.59
N ALA A 121 -13.35 22.78 -15.49
CA ALA A 121 -13.09 24.12 -14.97
C ALA A 121 -12.26 24.96 -15.95
N LEU A 122 -11.21 24.37 -16.53
CA LEU A 122 -10.40 25.03 -17.56
C LEU A 122 -11.23 25.39 -18.80
N ALA A 123 -12.06 24.46 -19.29
CA ALA A 123 -12.92 24.70 -20.44
C ALA A 123 -13.95 25.82 -20.17
N GLN A 124 -14.51 25.89 -18.95
CA GLN A 124 -15.41 26.97 -18.56
C GLN A 124 -14.69 28.32 -18.50
N ALA A 125 -13.49 28.36 -17.91
CA ALA A 125 -12.67 29.57 -17.84
C ALA A 125 -12.31 30.09 -19.24
N GLN A 126 -11.92 29.20 -20.16
CA GLN A 126 -11.63 29.55 -21.56
C GLN A 126 -12.87 30.12 -22.27
N ARG A 127 -14.04 29.51 -22.09
CA ARG A 127 -15.30 30.02 -22.67
C ARG A 127 -15.65 31.42 -22.15
N LEU A 128 -15.47 31.66 -20.86
CA LEU A 128 -15.72 32.98 -20.26
C LEU A 128 -14.72 34.02 -20.78
N ALA A 129 -13.43 33.68 -20.84
CA ALA A 129 -12.40 34.56 -21.37
C ALA A 129 -12.65 34.92 -22.85
N GLN A 130 -13.04 33.94 -23.67
CA GLN A 130 -13.37 34.18 -25.08
C GLN A 130 -14.55 35.14 -25.23
N LYS A 131 -15.65 34.94 -24.47
CA LYS A 131 -16.80 35.85 -24.48
C LYS A 131 -16.41 37.30 -24.14
N MET A 132 -15.58 37.49 -23.11
CA MET A 132 -15.11 38.81 -22.70
C MET A 132 -14.26 39.48 -23.80
N LEU A 133 -13.42 38.71 -24.50
CA LEU A 133 -12.63 39.20 -25.63
C LEU A 133 -13.52 39.61 -26.81
N ASP A 134 -14.50 38.79 -27.15
CA ASP A 134 -15.44 39.04 -28.25
C ASP A 134 -16.31 40.28 -27.98
N GLU A 135 -16.74 40.49 -26.73
CA GLU A 135 -17.48 41.68 -26.30
C GLU A 135 -16.62 42.94 -26.43
N HIS A 136 -15.36 42.89 -25.99
CA HIS A 136 -14.45 44.03 -26.10
C HIS A 136 -14.14 44.37 -27.57
N ALA A 137 -13.89 43.35 -28.40
CA ALA A 137 -13.67 43.54 -29.82
C ALA A 137 -14.91 44.18 -30.50
N SER A 138 -16.10 43.66 -30.22
CA SER A 138 -17.37 44.18 -30.76
C SER A 138 -17.61 45.63 -30.34
N GLN A 139 -17.35 45.98 -29.08
CA GLN A 139 -17.47 47.36 -28.61
C GLN A 139 -16.47 48.30 -29.31
N LYS A 140 -15.23 47.86 -29.51
CA LYS A 140 -14.21 48.64 -30.22
C LYS A 140 -14.58 48.86 -31.69
N HIS A 141 -15.09 47.82 -32.36
CA HIS A 141 -15.60 47.92 -33.74
C HIS A 141 -16.79 48.90 -33.83
N LEU A 142 -17.74 48.83 -32.90
CA LEU A 142 -18.89 49.75 -32.88
C LEU A 142 -18.47 51.21 -32.64
N ARG A 143 -17.47 51.45 -31.79
CA ARG A 143 -16.93 52.80 -31.55
C ARG A 143 -16.26 53.36 -32.81
N ARG A 144 -15.40 52.58 -33.48
CA ARG A 144 -14.79 53.00 -34.75
C ARG A 144 -15.81 53.30 -35.83
N ALA A 145 -16.81 52.44 -36.00
CA ALA A 145 -17.88 52.67 -36.99
C ALA A 145 -18.71 53.95 -36.70
N ARG A 146 -18.86 54.34 -35.43
CA ARG A 146 -19.51 55.60 -35.05
C ARG A 146 -18.63 56.82 -35.29
N GLU A 147 -17.32 56.70 -35.08
CA GLU A 147 -16.35 57.77 -35.33
C GLU A 147 -16.22 58.03 -36.84
N GLU A 148 -16.12 56.98 -37.67
CA GLU A 148 -16.04 57.09 -39.13
C GLU A 148 -17.36 57.62 -39.74
N GLY A 149 -18.52 57.20 -39.23
CA GLY A 149 -19.83 57.73 -39.69
C GLY A 149 -20.19 59.14 -39.19
N ALA A 150 -19.37 59.73 -38.32
CA ALA A 150 -19.49 61.12 -37.86
C ALA A 150 -18.60 62.09 -38.64
N ASP A 151 -17.59 61.59 -39.36
CA ASP A 151 -16.65 62.38 -40.19
C ASP A 151 -17.17 62.57 -41.64
N GLU A 152 -18.21 61.84 -42.04
CA GLU A 152 -18.85 61.90 -43.38
C GLU A 152 -20.13 62.79 -43.43
N ARG A 153 -20.46 63.54 -42.37
CA ARG A 153 -21.60 64.49 -42.35
C ARG A 153 -21.16 65.92 -42.12
#